data_AF-A0AAV0VGA1-F1
#
_entry.id   AF-A0AAV0VGA1-F1
#
_cell.length_a   1.000
_cell.length_b   1.000
_cell.length_c   1.000
_cell.angle_alpha   90.00
_cell.angle_beta   90.00
_cell.angle_gamma   90.00
#
_symmetry.space_group_name_H-M   'P 1'
#
loop_
_entity.id
_entity.type
_entity.pdbx_description
1 polymer ?
#
loop_
_entity_poly.entity_id
_entity_poly.type
_entity_poly.pdbx_seq_one_letter_code
_entity_poly.pdbx_strand_id
1 'polypeptide(L)'
;MMDQTAYGHQLLMDEFGISPRIGWQIDPFGHSATQGSLLSQGIGFDALYFARIDYQDYGNRKKNKDLEFIWRPSKSRGKRSQVFTGEIIDHYCPPGKFDFGKDTNEIQDDTELHDYDVCDEVEQFVNNAKMRGGMSKGNHVFIPMGCDFQYDNSRRWFKNMDKIIHYVNQDADCLQRATLG
;
A
#
# COMPACT_ATOMS: atom_id res chain seq x y z
N MET A 1 -4.01 22.85 -8.62
CA MET A 1 -4.41 21.95 -7.51
C MET A 1 -5.92 21.93 -7.31
N MET A 2 -6.58 23.07 -7.08
CA MET A 2 -8.03 23.09 -6.87
C MET A 2 -8.82 22.70 -8.13
N ASP A 3 -8.57 23.38 -9.25
CA ASP A 3 -9.39 23.17 -10.47
C ASP A 3 -9.34 21.73 -10.97
N GLN A 4 -8.15 21.13 -11.03
CA GLN A 4 -7.98 19.73 -11.43
C GLN A 4 -8.66 18.75 -10.46
N THR A 5 -8.61 18.99 -9.15
CA THR A 5 -9.31 18.12 -8.18
C THR A 5 -10.81 18.28 -8.30
N ALA A 6 -11.30 19.53 -8.39
CA ALA A 6 -12.72 19.82 -8.52
C ALA A 6 -13.30 19.19 -9.78
N TYR A 7 -12.61 19.31 -10.92
CA TYR A 7 -13.03 18.69 -12.17
C TYR A 7 -13.12 17.15 -12.06
N GLY A 8 -12.08 16.51 -11.51
CA GLY A 8 -12.09 15.05 -11.33
C GLY A 8 -13.19 14.58 -10.38
N HIS A 9 -13.40 15.28 -9.27
CA HIS A 9 -14.46 14.96 -8.32
C HIS A 9 -15.86 15.17 -8.91
N GLN A 10 -16.06 16.23 -9.70
CA GLN A 10 -17.33 16.48 -10.38
C GLN A 10 -17.65 15.33 -11.33
N LEU A 11 -16.69 14.91 -12.16
CA LEU A 11 -16.86 13.77 -13.06
C LEU A 11 -17.23 12.48 -12.30
N LEU A 12 -16.54 12.17 -11.20
CA LEU A 12 -16.84 10.98 -10.39
C LEU A 12 -18.23 11.04 -9.74
N MET A 13 -18.67 12.23 -9.35
CA MET A 13 -20.01 12.43 -8.79
C MET A 13 -21.08 12.26 -9.87
N ASP A 14 -20.88 12.85 -11.05
CA ASP A 14 -21.88 12.82 -12.14
C ASP A 14 -22.04 11.42 -12.73
N GLU A 15 -20.94 10.68 -12.90
CA GLU A 15 -20.96 9.36 -13.55
C GLU A 15 -21.28 8.22 -12.56
N PHE A 16 -20.81 8.33 -11.31
CA PHE A 16 -20.86 7.21 -10.36
C PHE A 16 -21.52 7.55 -9.03
N GLY A 17 -21.83 8.82 -8.76
CA GLY A 17 -22.38 9.26 -7.47
C GLY A 17 -21.40 9.11 -6.30
N ILE A 18 -20.09 9.13 -6.56
CA ILE A 18 -19.06 8.89 -5.55
C ILE A 18 -18.23 10.14 -5.26
N SER A 19 -17.82 10.29 -4.00
CA SER A 19 -16.80 11.26 -3.57
C SER A 19 -15.65 10.51 -2.91
N PRO A 20 -14.42 10.56 -3.46
CA PRO A 20 -13.25 9.97 -2.82
C PRO A 20 -13.03 10.50 -1.40
N ARG A 21 -12.54 9.63 -0.52
CA ARG A 21 -12.28 9.95 0.90
C ARG A 21 -10.80 9.93 1.27
N ILE A 22 -9.94 9.37 0.41
CA ILE A 22 -8.53 9.15 0.66
C ILE A 22 -7.72 9.79 -0.46
N GLY A 23 -6.74 10.62 -0.11
CA GLY A 23 -5.77 11.16 -1.07
C GLY A 23 -4.62 10.19 -1.31
N TRP A 24 -4.28 9.98 -2.58
CA TRP A 24 -3.22 9.05 -3.00
C TRP A 24 -2.11 9.81 -3.74
N GLN A 25 -0.96 10.02 -3.11
CA GLN A 25 0.14 10.86 -3.59
C GLN A 25 1.48 10.10 -3.61
N ILE A 26 1.52 9.01 -4.36
CA ILE A 26 2.65 8.06 -4.32
C ILE A 26 3.95 8.56 -4.96
N ASP A 27 3.87 9.46 -5.95
CA ASP A 27 5.02 9.84 -6.79
C ASP A 27 5.43 11.34 -6.80
N PRO A 28 4.73 12.30 -6.17
CA PRO A 28 5.29 13.64 -5.98
C PRO A 28 6.60 13.61 -5.19
N PHE A 29 7.59 14.40 -5.60
CA PHE A 29 8.88 14.52 -4.91
C PHE A 29 8.80 15.45 -3.70
N GLY A 30 8.26 14.92 -2.60
CA GLY A 30 8.02 15.64 -1.36
C GLY A 30 6.61 16.23 -1.27
N HIS A 31 6.23 16.65 -0.05
CA HIS A 31 4.84 17.00 0.29
C HIS A 31 4.75 18.35 0.98
N SER A 32 3.84 19.21 0.51
CA SER A 32 3.70 20.58 1.01
C SER A 32 2.56 20.71 2.03
N ALA A 33 2.75 21.60 3.00
CA ALA A 33 1.69 22.01 3.93
C ALA A 33 0.43 22.51 3.20
N THR A 34 0.58 23.20 2.07
CA THR A 34 -0.54 23.65 1.24
C THR A 34 -1.38 22.48 0.73
N GLN A 35 -0.73 21.41 0.25
CA GLN A 35 -1.40 20.20 -0.22
C GLN A 35 -2.16 19.51 0.91
N GLY A 36 -1.50 19.25 2.04
CA GLY A 36 -2.13 18.62 3.19
C GLY A 36 -3.36 19.42 3.66
N SER A 37 -3.24 20.74 3.73
CA SER A 37 -4.33 21.59 4.22
C SER A 37 -5.49 21.74 3.23
N LEU A 38 -5.23 21.67 1.92
CA LEU A 38 -6.26 21.72 0.90
C LEU A 38 -7.02 20.39 0.84
N LEU A 39 -6.30 19.27 0.78
CA LEU A 39 -6.91 17.94 0.68
C LEU A 39 -7.71 17.58 1.94
N SER A 40 -7.27 18.01 3.12
CA SER A 40 -7.99 17.77 4.37
C SER A 40 -9.24 18.63 4.49
N GLN A 41 -9.10 19.92 4.76
CA GLN A 41 -10.25 20.78 5.06
C GLN A 41 -10.98 21.26 3.81
N GLY A 42 -10.27 21.48 2.71
CA GLY A 42 -10.86 22.00 1.48
C GLY A 42 -11.71 20.95 0.77
N ILE A 43 -11.18 19.73 0.66
CA ILE A 43 -11.83 18.62 -0.07
C ILE A 43 -12.54 17.64 0.87
N GLY A 44 -12.09 17.49 2.11
CA GLY A 44 -12.72 16.63 3.11
C GLY A 44 -12.16 15.21 3.18
N PHE A 45 -10.91 14.99 2.75
CA PHE A 45 -10.29 13.67 2.89
C PHE A 45 -10.02 13.31 4.35
N ASP A 46 -10.29 12.05 4.70
CA ASP A 46 -10.03 11.49 6.03
C ASP A 46 -8.56 11.09 6.20
N ALA A 47 -7.93 10.67 5.10
CA ALA A 47 -6.56 10.18 5.08
C ALA A 47 -5.80 10.60 3.81
N LEU A 48 -4.48 10.73 3.94
CA LEU A 48 -3.54 10.92 2.85
C LEU A 48 -2.47 9.83 2.90
N TYR A 49 -2.09 9.29 1.75
CA TYR A 49 -0.96 8.38 1.64
C TYR A 49 0.03 8.85 0.60
N PHE A 50 1.31 8.67 0.88
CA PHE A 50 2.40 8.94 -0.04
C PHE A 50 3.50 7.89 0.08
N ALA A 51 4.54 7.96 -0.76
CA ALA A 51 5.65 7.01 -0.75
C ALA A 51 7.03 7.67 -0.89
N ARG A 52 7.12 9.01 -0.82
CA ARG A 52 8.35 9.77 -1.06
C ARG A 52 8.59 10.82 0.02
N ILE A 53 9.41 10.46 1.00
CA ILE A 53 10.00 11.40 1.97
C ILE A 53 11.53 11.33 1.94
N ASP A 54 12.19 12.26 2.64
CA ASP A 54 13.64 12.22 2.81
C ASP A 54 14.06 10.89 3.46
N TYR A 55 15.12 10.27 2.94
CA TYR A 55 15.54 8.94 3.37
C TYR A 55 15.98 8.89 4.85
N GLN A 56 16.48 10.00 5.41
CA GLN A 56 16.84 10.08 6.82
C GLN A 56 15.58 10.14 7.69
N ASP A 57 14.56 10.91 7.26
CA ASP A 57 13.26 10.95 7.93
C ASP A 57 12.56 9.58 7.86
N TYR A 58 12.58 8.92 6.70
CA TYR A 58 12.06 7.56 6.53
C TYR A 58 12.70 6.57 7.50
N GLY A 59 14.04 6.54 7.56
CA GLY A 59 14.76 5.67 8.48
C GLY A 59 14.40 5.92 9.95
N ASN A 60 14.29 7.19 10.35
CA ASN A 60 13.91 7.57 11.71
C ASN A 60 12.47 7.16 12.03
N ARG A 61 11.52 7.42 11.13
CA ARG A 61 10.11 7.07 11.32
C ARG A 61 9.87 5.57 11.33
N LYS A 62 10.55 4.81 10.47
CA LYS A 62 10.50 3.35 10.44
C LYS A 62 11.00 2.75 11.76
N LYS A 63 12.08 3.31 12.34
CA LYS A 63 12.60 2.91 13.66
C LYS A 63 11.63 3.24 14.81
N ASN A 64 10.95 4.39 14.73
CA ASN A 64 10.07 4.88 15.79
C ASN A 64 8.59 4.49 15.61
N LYS A 65 8.25 3.77 14.53
CA LYS A 65 6.87 3.44 14.14
C LYS A 65 5.98 4.68 13.91
N ASP A 66 6.56 5.73 13.34
CA ASP A 66 5.93 7.04 13.10
C ASP A 66 5.72 7.35 11.60
N LEU A 67 5.63 6.30 10.77
CA LEU A 67 5.22 6.42 9.36
C LEU A 67 3.73 6.76 9.23
N GLU A 68 2.93 6.41 10.24
CA GLU A 68 1.53 6.81 10.37
C GLU A 68 1.39 7.87 11.46
N PHE A 69 0.82 9.03 11.10
CA PHE A 69 0.71 10.17 12.00
C PHE A 69 -0.47 11.08 11.67
N ILE A 70 -0.85 11.94 12.62
CA ILE A 70 -1.82 13.02 12.39
C ILE A 70 -1.08 14.24 11.89
N TRP A 71 -1.21 14.55 10.60
CA TRP A 71 -0.59 15.73 10.03
C TRP A 71 -1.43 16.97 10.33
N ARG A 72 -0.80 18.03 10.85
CA ARG A 72 -1.40 19.36 11.06
C ARG A 72 -0.75 20.37 10.11
N PRO A 73 -1.20 20.44 8.86
CA PRO A 73 -0.55 21.21 7.80
C PRO A 73 -0.69 22.73 7.95
N SER A 74 -1.63 23.24 8.74
CA SER A 74 -1.86 24.70 8.89
C SER A 74 -1.77 25.14 10.34
N LYS A 75 -0.81 26.04 10.64
CA LYS A 75 -0.67 26.66 11.97
C LYS A 75 -1.92 27.46 12.36
N SER A 76 -2.45 28.26 11.44
CA SER A 76 -3.61 29.13 11.71
C SER A 76 -4.92 28.36 11.89
N ARG A 77 -5.06 27.19 11.26
CA ARG A 77 -6.29 26.37 11.33
C ARG A 77 -6.21 25.29 12.42
N GLY A 78 -5.00 24.89 12.80
CA GLY A 78 -4.76 23.94 13.88
C GLY A 78 -5.46 22.60 13.64
N LYS A 79 -6.24 22.14 14.64
CA LYS A 79 -6.94 20.85 14.58
C LYS A 79 -7.98 20.75 13.45
N ARG A 80 -8.49 21.88 12.94
CA ARG A 80 -9.53 21.89 11.89
C ARG A 80 -9.02 21.44 10.52
N SER A 81 -7.71 21.46 10.29
CA SER A 81 -7.11 21.00 9.04
C SER A 81 -6.33 19.70 9.21
N GLN A 82 -6.47 19.02 10.35
CA GLN A 82 -5.71 17.81 10.62
C GLN A 82 -6.24 16.65 9.76
N VAL A 83 -5.36 15.74 9.37
CA VAL A 83 -5.70 14.58 8.55
C VAL A 83 -4.81 13.41 8.94
N PHE A 84 -5.35 12.20 8.88
CA PHE A 84 -4.53 11.01 9.03
C PHE A 84 -3.57 10.91 7.83
N THR A 85 -2.33 10.51 8.07
CA THR A 85 -1.32 10.48 7.03
C THR A 85 -0.42 9.28 7.22
N GLY A 86 -0.26 8.49 6.17
CA GLY A 86 0.61 7.31 6.14
C GLY A 86 1.66 7.40 5.04
N GLU A 87 2.91 7.19 5.41
CA GLU A 87 3.97 6.88 4.45
C GLU A 87 3.97 5.38 4.14
N ILE A 88 3.94 5.03 2.85
CA ILE A 88 3.93 3.65 2.40
C ILE A 88 5.29 3.03 2.67
N ILE A 89 5.29 1.87 3.34
CA ILE A 89 6.51 1.13 3.65
C ILE A 89 7.08 0.53 2.36
N ASP A 90 8.36 0.80 2.12
CA ASP A 90 9.19 0.20 1.07
C ASP A 90 8.61 0.40 -0.35
N HIS A 91 8.39 1.68 -0.69
CA HIS A 91 7.93 2.16 -2.00
C HIS A 91 6.47 1.79 -2.34
N TYR A 92 5.94 2.33 -3.43
CA TYR A 92 4.59 2.04 -3.92
C TYR A 92 4.51 0.80 -4.83
N CYS A 93 5.59 0.01 -4.93
CA CYS A 93 5.67 -1.19 -5.77
C CYS A 93 5.70 -2.48 -4.94
N PRO A 94 5.25 -3.62 -5.47
CA PRO A 94 5.15 -4.85 -4.70
C PRO A 94 6.50 -5.33 -4.17
N PRO A 95 6.51 -6.00 -3.01
CA PRO A 95 7.75 -6.51 -2.45
C PRO A 95 8.27 -7.70 -3.26
N GLY A 96 9.57 -7.73 -3.52
CA GLY A 96 10.28 -8.91 -4.03
C GLY A 96 9.64 -9.51 -5.30
N LYS A 97 9.29 -10.81 -5.22
CA LYS A 97 8.71 -11.57 -6.34
C LYS A 97 7.20 -11.38 -6.53
N PHE A 98 6.53 -10.59 -5.69
CA PHE A 98 5.08 -10.33 -5.82
C PHE A 98 4.71 -9.34 -6.94
N ASP A 99 5.68 -9.00 -7.80
CA ASP A 99 5.47 -8.26 -9.04
C ASP A 99 4.95 -9.21 -10.14
N PHE A 100 3.63 -9.41 -10.18
CA PHE A 100 2.95 -10.31 -11.11
C PHE A 100 2.74 -9.72 -12.52
N GLY A 101 3.26 -8.52 -12.78
CA GLY A 101 3.41 -8.01 -14.14
C GLY A 101 4.47 -8.78 -14.93
N LYS A 102 5.42 -9.41 -14.22
CA LYS A 102 6.50 -10.22 -14.81
C LYS A 102 6.07 -11.67 -14.98
N ASP A 103 6.33 -12.21 -16.15
CA ASP A 103 6.01 -13.59 -16.53
C ASP A 103 6.69 -14.65 -15.64
N THR A 104 7.79 -14.30 -14.98
CA THR A 104 8.60 -15.23 -14.18
C THR A 104 8.12 -15.42 -12.76
N ASN A 105 7.08 -14.70 -12.34
CA ASN A 105 6.66 -14.62 -10.94
C ASN A 105 5.30 -15.28 -10.68
N GLU A 106 4.77 -16.07 -11.62
CA GLU A 106 3.51 -16.79 -11.39
C GLU A 106 3.70 -17.93 -10.38
N ILE A 107 2.78 -18.03 -9.43
CA ILE A 107 2.76 -19.08 -8.42
C ILE A 107 2.33 -20.40 -9.08
N GLN A 108 3.11 -21.46 -8.89
CA GLN A 108 2.79 -22.80 -9.33
C GLN A 108 2.24 -23.63 -8.17
N ASP A 109 0.95 -23.92 -8.24
CA ASP A 109 0.19 -24.64 -7.23
C ASP A 109 -0.27 -26.04 -7.67
N ASP A 110 0.09 -26.45 -8.89
CA ASP A 110 -0.12 -27.80 -9.37
C ASP A 110 1.01 -28.72 -8.89
N THR A 111 0.68 -29.66 -8.01
CA THR A 111 1.63 -30.62 -7.44
C THR A 111 2.17 -31.63 -8.45
N GLU A 112 1.55 -31.77 -9.62
CA GLU A 112 2.01 -32.67 -10.69
C GLU A 112 2.99 -31.98 -11.65
N LEU A 113 3.11 -30.66 -11.58
CA LEU A 113 4.06 -29.88 -12.38
C LEU A 113 5.38 -29.67 -11.62
N HIS A 114 6.44 -29.42 -12.39
CA HIS A 114 7.71 -28.97 -11.83
C HIS A 114 7.56 -27.54 -11.28
N ASP A 115 8.51 -27.15 -10.43
CA ASP A 115 8.59 -25.80 -9.83
C ASP A 115 7.40 -25.41 -8.93
N TYR A 116 6.73 -26.38 -8.29
CA TYR A 116 5.76 -26.11 -7.23
C TYR A 116 6.39 -25.25 -6.11
N ASP A 117 5.80 -24.10 -5.80
CA ASP A 117 6.44 -23.07 -4.96
C ASP A 117 5.51 -22.43 -3.90
N VAL A 118 4.30 -22.97 -3.71
CA VAL A 118 3.28 -22.38 -2.81
C VAL A 118 3.81 -22.10 -1.40
N CYS A 119 4.50 -23.06 -0.76
CA CYS A 119 4.99 -22.84 0.61
C CYS A 119 6.00 -21.68 0.69
N ASP A 120 6.89 -21.56 -0.30
CA ASP A 120 7.90 -20.50 -0.35
C ASP A 120 7.26 -19.13 -0.59
N GLU A 121 6.22 -19.07 -1.44
CA GLU A 121 5.42 -17.87 -1.67
C GLU A 121 4.67 -17.42 -0.40
N VAL A 122 4.00 -18.36 0.27
CA VAL A 122 3.26 -18.10 1.53
C VAL A 122 4.22 -17.61 2.61
N GLU A 123 5.35 -18.30 2.81
CA GLU A 123 6.33 -17.90 3.83
C GLU A 123 6.86 -16.50 3.56
N GLN A 124 7.25 -16.18 2.32
CA GLN A 124 7.76 -14.87 1.96
C GLN A 124 6.71 -13.77 2.14
N PHE A 125 5.45 -14.04 1.79
CA PHE A 125 4.35 -13.08 1.95
C PHE A 125 4.09 -12.80 3.43
N VAL A 126 4.02 -13.85 4.26
CA VAL A 126 3.82 -13.74 5.71
C VAL A 126 5.00 -13.01 6.37
N ASN A 127 6.24 -13.33 5.98
CA ASN A 127 7.43 -12.65 6.48
C ASN A 127 7.45 -11.17 6.09
N ASN A 128 7.03 -10.82 4.87
CA ASN A 128 6.87 -9.43 4.45
C ASN A 128 5.81 -8.69 5.27
N ALA A 129 4.64 -9.32 5.48
CA ALA A 129 3.56 -8.76 6.29
C ALA A 129 4.00 -8.53 7.75
N LYS A 130 4.69 -9.51 8.36
CA LYS A 130 5.26 -9.39 9.71
C LYS A 130 6.31 -8.28 9.81
N MET A 131 7.18 -8.17 8.80
CA MET A 131 8.19 -7.11 8.72
C MET A 131 7.53 -5.72 8.70
N ARG A 132 6.53 -5.53 7.83
CA ARG A 132 5.74 -4.28 7.74
C ARG A 132 4.98 -4.01 9.05
N GLY A 133 4.43 -5.04 9.68
CA GLY A 133 3.76 -4.96 10.97
C GLY A 133 4.70 -4.53 12.10
N GLY A 134 5.96 -5.00 12.07
CA GLY A 134 7.01 -4.58 12.98
C GLY A 134 7.30 -3.07 12.95
N MET A 135 7.00 -2.40 11.84
CA MET A 135 7.22 -0.97 11.59
C MET A 135 5.95 -0.12 11.73
N SER A 136 4.80 -0.77 11.90
CA SER A 136 3.49 -0.15 12.04
C SER A 136 3.04 -0.17 13.51
N LYS A 137 2.08 0.67 13.88
CA LYS A 137 1.54 0.71 15.26
C LYS A 137 0.44 -0.30 15.52
N GLY A 138 -0.33 -0.67 14.50
CA GLY A 138 -1.48 -1.56 14.59
C GLY A 138 -1.27 -2.94 13.99
N ASN A 139 -2.36 -3.71 13.90
CA ASN A 139 -2.39 -5.06 13.32
C ASN A 139 -2.85 -5.06 11.85
N HIS A 140 -2.88 -3.89 11.21
CA HIS A 140 -3.24 -3.73 9.81
C HIS A 140 -2.02 -3.19 9.07
N VAL A 141 -1.69 -3.83 7.95
CA VAL A 141 -0.56 -3.45 7.11
C VAL A 141 -1.02 -3.29 5.68
N PHE A 142 -0.45 -2.32 4.99
CA PHE A 142 -0.65 -2.13 3.56
C PHE A 142 0.51 -2.73 2.78
N ILE A 143 0.19 -3.55 1.78
CA ILE A 143 1.14 -4.12 0.82
C ILE A 143 0.72 -3.61 -0.56
N PRO A 144 1.52 -2.75 -1.21
CA PRO A 144 1.20 -2.28 -2.55
C PRO A 144 1.30 -3.43 -3.56
N MET A 145 0.26 -3.63 -4.37
CA MET A 145 0.23 -4.64 -5.41
C MET A 145 0.06 -3.94 -6.76
N GLY A 146 1.12 -3.38 -7.29
CA GLY A 146 1.12 -2.61 -8.54
C GLY A 146 2.31 -1.68 -8.60
N CYS A 147 2.64 -1.16 -9.78
CA CYS A 147 3.76 -0.23 -9.99
C CYS A 147 3.43 0.61 -11.23
N ASP A 148 4.40 1.35 -11.77
CA ASP A 148 4.20 2.18 -12.96
C ASP A 148 3.64 1.34 -14.13
N PHE A 149 2.51 1.79 -14.69
CA PHE A 149 1.84 1.21 -15.87
C PHE A 149 1.59 -0.31 -15.82
N GLN A 150 1.34 -0.84 -14.62
CA GLN A 150 0.97 -2.25 -14.44
C GLN A 150 -0.52 -2.49 -14.74
N TYR A 151 -0.94 -3.76 -14.67
CA TYR A 151 -2.31 -4.24 -14.93
C TYR A 151 -2.80 -4.17 -16.39
N ASP A 152 -1.89 -4.02 -17.35
CA ASP A 152 -2.17 -4.24 -18.77
C ASP A 152 -2.73 -5.66 -19.03
N ASN A 153 -2.18 -6.66 -18.35
CA ASN A 153 -2.76 -8.00 -18.19
C ASN A 153 -3.16 -8.24 -16.73
N SER A 154 -4.28 -7.65 -16.32
CA SER A 154 -4.79 -7.73 -14.95
C SER A 154 -5.06 -9.16 -14.46
N ARG A 155 -5.37 -10.10 -15.36
CA ARG A 155 -5.61 -11.51 -15.02
C ARG A 155 -4.42 -12.13 -14.29
N ARG A 156 -3.18 -11.78 -14.66
CA ARG A 156 -1.97 -12.30 -14.00
C ARG A 156 -1.87 -11.85 -12.56
N TRP A 157 -2.16 -10.57 -12.30
CA TRP A 157 -2.19 -10.02 -10.95
C TRP A 157 -3.26 -10.70 -10.10
N PHE A 158 -4.52 -10.72 -10.57
CA PHE A 158 -5.62 -11.26 -9.79
C PHE A 158 -5.48 -12.78 -9.55
N LYS A 159 -5.10 -13.56 -10.57
CA LYS A 159 -4.89 -15.02 -10.42
C LYS A 159 -3.91 -15.35 -9.31
N ASN A 160 -2.77 -14.65 -9.24
CA ASN A 160 -1.74 -14.93 -8.24
C ASN A 160 -2.11 -14.34 -6.86
N MET A 161 -2.78 -13.18 -6.81
CA MET A 161 -3.31 -12.66 -5.55
C MET A 161 -4.39 -13.57 -4.95
N ASP A 162 -5.25 -14.18 -5.76
CA ASP A 162 -6.24 -15.15 -5.30
C ASP A 162 -5.56 -16.38 -4.66
N LYS A 163 -4.48 -16.88 -5.26
CA LYS A 163 -3.66 -17.97 -4.68
C LYS A 163 -3.03 -17.56 -3.34
N ILE A 164 -2.44 -16.37 -3.25
CA ILE A 164 -1.89 -15.86 -1.98
C ILE A 164 -2.99 -15.80 -0.92
N ILE A 165 -4.13 -15.18 -1.23
CA ILE A 165 -5.25 -15.06 -0.29
C ILE A 165 -5.75 -16.44 0.13
N HIS A 166 -5.85 -17.39 -0.80
CA HIS A 166 -6.28 -18.74 -0.52
C HIS A 166 -5.32 -19.47 0.43
N TYR A 167 -4.05 -19.60 0.02
CA TYR A 167 -3.07 -20.40 0.76
C TYR A 167 -2.68 -19.75 2.09
N VAL A 168 -2.44 -18.44 2.14
CA VAL A 168 -2.10 -17.75 3.41
C VAL A 168 -3.21 -17.92 4.46
N ASN A 169 -4.49 -17.94 4.05
CA ASN A 169 -5.61 -18.08 4.99
C ASN A 169 -5.97 -19.52 5.34
N GLN A 170 -5.51 -20.50 4.56
CA GLN A 170 -5.72 -21.92 4.85
C GLN A 170 -4.64 -22.52 5.75
N ASP A 171 -3.46 -21.92 5.79
CA ASP A 171 -2.25 -22.68 6.07
C ASP A 171 -1.61 -22.40 7.43
N ALA A 172 -1.79 -23.36 8.34
CA ALA A 172 -0.95 -23.57 9.51
C ALA A 172 0.12 -24.66 9.27
N ASP A 173 0.16 -25.30 8.09
CA ASP A 173 0.95 -26.50 7.78
C ASP A 173 2.27 -26.20 7.02
N CYS A 174 2.32 -25.29 6.03
CA CYS A 174 3.61 -24.88 5.43
C CYS A 174 4.51 -24.20 6.48
N LEU A 175 3.93 -23.44 7.43
CA LEU A 175 4.67 -22.79 8.52
C LEU A 175 5.25 -23.79 9.55
N GLN A 176 4.65 -24.97 9.71
CA GLN A 176 5.16 -26.01 10.62
C GLN A 176 6.38 -26.75 10.05
N ARG A 177 6.53 -26.84 8.73
CA ARG A 177 7.68 -27.51 8.11
C ARG A 177 8.98 -26.69 8.22
N ALA A 178 8.88 -25.36 8.30
CA ALA A 178 10.03 -24.46 8.43
C ALA A 178 10.65 -24.41 9.84
N THR A 179 9.96 -24.89 10.88
CA THR A 179 10.47 -24.88 12.27
C THR A 179 11.18 -26.18 12.67
N LEU A 180 11.23 -27.18 11.79
CA LEU A 180 11.82 -28.50 12.03
C LEU A 180 12.98 -28.84 11.06
N GLY A 181 13.49 -27.85 10.31
CA GLY A 181 14.66 -27.97 9.43
C GLY A 181 15.92 -27.37 10.04
#